data_AF-A0A2V1CIB8-F1
#
_entry.id   AF-A0A2V1CIB8-F1
#
_cell.length_a   1.000
_cell.length_b   1.000
_cell.length_c   1.000
_cell.angle_alpha   90.00
_cell.angle_beta   90.00
_cell.angle_gamma   90.00
#
_symmetry.space_group_name_H-M   'P 1'
#
loop_
_entity.id
_entity.type
_entity.pdbx_description
1 polymer ?
#
loop_
_entity_poly.entity_id
_entity_poly.type
_entity_poly.pdbx_seq_one_letter_code
_entity_poly.pdbx_strand_id
1 'polypeptide(L)'
;MDPNLQSLLKWSVENTSTSTTTPPSADGSTPSSRPINPDALNALFGGPSDADLMNLSMSAILSTDPEITLEDKLTAFDNFEQLIENLDNANNLTPLSLWAPLLSCLTNPEAEIRKMAAWCIGTAVQNNAKSQEKLVEAGEAGIPELVRVARREGEEESVRRKACYALSSACRNFQPAMDVLTGSMGKEKVDAGDMDEVDVLIGGLRDGVKSNEKA
;
A
#
# COMPACT_ATOMS: atom_id res chain seq x y z
N MET A 1 3.14 17.46 -28.37
CA MET A 1 2.60 16.21 -28.96
C MET A 1 3.31 15.07 -28.29
N ASP A 2 2.58 14.05 -27.85
CA ASP A 2 3.16 12.90 -27.13
C ASP A 2 4.06 12.07 -28.08
N PRO A 3 5.36 11.90 -27.78
CA PRO A 3 6.28 11.10 -28.59
C PRO A 3 5.85 9.64 -28.77
N ASN A 4 5.09 9.09 -27.80
CA ASN A 4 4.62 7.71 -27.83
C ASN A 4 3.47 7.54 -28.84
N LEU A 5 2.58 8.53 -28.94
CA LEU A 5 1.50 8.55 -29.96
C LEU A 5 2.05 8.65 -31.39
N GLN A 6 3.14 9.38 -31.60
CA GLN A 6 3.79 9.47 -32.91
C GLN A 6 4.44 8.14 -33.32
N SER A 7 5.04 7.43 -32.36
CA SER A 7 5.62 6.11 -32.58
C SER A 7 4.55 5.06 -32.88
N LEU A 8 3.40 5.12 -32.20
CA LEU A 8 2.22 4.30 -32.47
C LEU A 8 1.62 4.55 -33.86
N LEU A 9 1.47 5.82 -34.25
CA LEU A 9 0.99 6.20 -35.58
C LEU A 9 1.92 5.68 -36.67
N LYS A 10 3.24 5.79 -36.48
CA LYS A 10 4.21 5.26 -37.43
C LYS A 10 4.10 3.73 -37.54
N TRP A 11 4.00 3.03 -36.41
CA TRP A 11 3.84 1.57 -36.39
C TRP A 11 2.52 1.11 -37.02
N SER A 12 1.40 1.81 -36.79
CA SER A 12 0.10 1.44 -37.37
C SER A 12 0.07 1.67 -38.87
N VAL A 13 0.73 2.71 -39.37
CA VAL A 13 0.90 2.95 -40.81
C VAL A 13 1.78 1.88 -41.45
N GLU A 14 2.86 1.46 -40.78
CA GLU A 14 3.77 0.41 -41.27
C GLU A 14 3.12 -0.99 -41.31
N ASN A 15 2.17 -1.29 -40.43
CA ASN A 15 1.47 -2.59 -40.37
C ASN A 15 0.07 -2.59 -40.98
N THR A 16 -0.43 -1.43 -41.42
CA THR A 16 -1.65 -1.36 -42.23
C THR A 16 -1.29 -1.63 -43.67
N SER A 17 -1.44 -2.88 -44.10
CA SER A 17 -1.44 -3.23 -45.52
C SER A 17 -2.61 -2.50 -46.17
N THR A 18 -2.34 -1.49 -46.99
CA THR A 18 -3.33 -1.05 -47.98
C THR A 18 -3.65 -2.26 -48.85
N SER A 19 -4.89 -2.77 -48.76
CA SER A 19 -5.45 -3.76 -49.68
C SER A 19 -5.54 -3.15 -51.08
N THR A 20 -4.40 -2.98 -51.73
CA THR A 20 -4.30 -2.76 -53.17
C THR A 20 -4.20 -4.12 -53.81
N THR A 21 -5.28 -4.50 -54.47
CA THR A 21 -5.43 -5.66 -55.34
C THR A 21 -4.26 -5.75 -56.33
N THR A 22 -3.23 -6.53 -56.03
CA THR A 22 -2.26 -7.03 -57.02
C THR A 22 -1.69 -8.36 -56.52
N PRO A 23 -1.62 -9.42 -57.35
CA PRO A 23 -1.10 -10.72 -56.91
C PRO A 23 0.42 -10.64 -56.63
N PRO A 24 0.95 -11.37 -55.64
CA PRO A 24 2.35 -11.25 -55.27
C PRO A 24 3.26 -12.07 -56.19
N SER A 25 4.22 -11.39 -56.83
CA SER A 25 5.49 -12.01 -57.20
C SER A 25 6.28 -12.28 -55.93
N ALA A 26 6.85 -13.48 -55.86
CA ALA A 26 7.67 -13.92 -54.74
C ALA A 26 8.98 -13.13 -54.68
N ASP A 27 9.05 -12.18 -53.76
CA ASP A 27 10.31 -11.75 -53.18
C ASP A 27 10.15 -11.71 -51.66
N GLY A 28 10.76 -12.71 -51.00
CA GLY A 28 10.66 -12.95 -49.58
C GLY A 28 11.51 -11.96 -48.79
N SER A 29 10.94 -10.79 -48.48
CA SER A 29 11.33 -10.05 -47.29
C SER A 29 10.28 -10.32 -46.23
N THR A 30 10.61 -11.18 -45.26
CA THR A 30 9.82 -11.34 -44.05
C THR A 30 9.73 -9.95 -43.39
N PRO A 31 8.52 -9.40 -43.16
CA PRO A 31 8.41 -8.15 -42.43
C PRO A 31 9.01 -8.39 -41.05
N SER A 32 10.08 -7.65 -40.74
CA SER A 32 10.74 -7.69 -39.44
C SER A 32 9.70 -7.29 -38.40
N SER A 33 9.13 -8.26 -37.68
CA SER A 33 8.18 -8.01 -36.60
C SER A 33 8.93 -7.36 -35.44
N ARG A 34 9.19 -6.06 -35.57
CA ARG A 34 9.79 -5.26 -34.50
C ARG A 34 8.78 -5.31 -33.34
N PRO A 35 9.17 -5.88 -32.17
CA PRO A 35 8.25 -5.98 -31.05
C PRO A 35 7.76 -4.57 -30.68
N ILE A 36 6.47 -4.45 -30.45
CA ILE A 36 5.85 -3.17 -30.09
C ILE A 36 6.49 -2.68 -28.79
N ASN A 37 6.93 -1.42 -28.74
CA ASN A 37 7.49 -0.82 -27.55
C ASN A 37 6.44 -0.88 -26.41
N PRO A 38 6.76 -1.39 -25.20
CA PRO A 38 5.85 -1.40 -24.07
C PRO A 38 5.24 -0.02 -23.75
N ASP A 39 5.98 1.08 -23.92
CA ASP A 39 5.44 2.44 -23.73
C ASP A 39 4.40 2.83 -24.79
N ALA A 40 4.58 2.33 -26.00
CA ALA A 40 3.60 2.48 -27.08
C ALA A 40 2.37 1.60 -26.80
N LEU A 41 2.56 0.38 -26.29
CA LEU A 41 1.46 -0.48 -25.87
C LEU A 41 0.65 0.13 -24.72
N ASN A 42 1.32 0.71 -23.71
CA ASN A 42 0.67 1.41 -22.60
C ASN A 42 -0.06 2.67 -23.06
N ALA A 43 0.47 3.38 -24.06
CA ALA A 43 -0.23 4.52 -24.68
C ALA A 43 -1.46 4.09 -25.51
N LEU A 44 -1.49 2.85 -26.01
CA LEU A 44 -2.57 2.31 -26.83
C LEU A 44 -3.67 1.60 -26.01
N PHE A 45 -3.28 0.85 -24.98
CA PHE A 45 -4.17 0.01 -24.16
C PHE A 45 -4.38 0.54 -22.74
N GLY A 46 -3.67 1.60 -22.35
CA GLY A 46 -3.49 1.98 -20.95
C GLY A 46 -2.36 1.17 -20.30
N GLY A 47 -1.58 1.81 -19.42
CA GLY A 47 -0.74 1.08 -18.48
C GLY A 47 -1.59 0.31 -17.46
N PRO A 48 -0.96 -0.47 -16.56
CA PRO A 48 -1.69 -1.11 -15.46
C PRO A 48 -2.47 -0.07 -14.67
N SER A 49 -3.69 -0.41 -14.25
CA SER A 49 -4.47 0.47 -13.38
C SER A 49 -3.85 0.54 -11.98
N ASP A 50 -4.21 1.56 -11.19
CA ASP A 50 -3.80 1.64 -9.79
C ASP A 50 -4.17 0.38 -9.00
N ALA A 51 -5.35 -0.20 -9.28
CA ALA A 51 -5.77 -1.47 -8.68
C ALA A 51 -4.86 -2.64 -9.08
N ASP A 52 -4.39 -2.69 -10.32
CA ASP A 52 -3.41 -3.70 -10.76
C ASP A 52 -2.07 -3.50 -10.04
N LEU A 53 -1.60 -2.26 -9.95
CA LEU A 53 -0.36 -1.91 -9.26
C LEU A 53 -0.41 -2.20 -7.75
N MET A 54 -1.55 -1.98 -7.11
CA MET A 54 -1.79 -2.35 -5.71
C MET A 54 -1.67 -3.86 -5.49
N ASN A 55 -2.29 -4.66 -6.36
CA ASN A 55 -2.21 -6.12 -6.29
C ASN A 55 -0.79 -6.63 -6.58
N LEU A 56 -0.11 -6.05 -7.56
CA LEU A 56 1.29 -6.39 -7.88
C LEU A 56 2.21 -6.10 -6.70
N SER A 57 2.04 -4.93 -6.06
CA SER A 57 2.83 -4.54 -4.90
C SER A 57 2.60 -5.50 -3.73
N MET A 58 1.35 -5.81 -3.39
CA MET A 58 1.03 -6.77 -2.33
C MET A 58 1.54 -8.19 -2.63
N SER A 59 1.49 -8.60 -3.91
CA SER A 59 2.03 -9.90 -4.33
C SER A 59 3.55 -9.98 -4.15
N ALA A 60 4.28 -8.90 -4.48
CA ALA A 60 5.72 -8.82 -4.25
C ALA A 60 6.07 -8.82 -2.75
N ILE A 61 5.34 -8.03 -1.94
CA ILE A 61 5.51 -7.96 -0.48
C ILE A 61 5.39 -9.36 0.16
N LEU A 62 4.38 -10.13 -0.26
CA LEU A 62 4.09 -11.46 0.28
C LEU A 62 4.85 -12.60 -0.40
N SER A 63 5.70 -12.31 -1.38
CA SER A 63 6.40 -13.35 -2.13
C SER A 63 7.28 -14.20 -1.21
N THR A 64 7.21 -15.51 -1.41
CA THR A 64 8.10 -16.50 -0.77
C THR A 64 9.26 -16.91 -1.68
N ASP A 65 9.37 -16.30 -2.85
CA ASP A 65 10.47 -16.53 -3.78
C ASP A 65 11.78 -15.98 -3.17
N PRO A 66 12.83 -16.80 -3.02
CA PRO A 66 14.12 -16.34 -2.48
C PRO A 66 14.83 -15.30 -3.36
N GLU A 67 14.47 -15.17 -4.64
CA GLU A 67 15.02 -14.13 -5.51
C GLU A 67 14.41 -12.75 -5.26
N ILE A 68 13.25 -12.68 -4.60
CA ILE A 68 12.63 -11.42 -4.17
C ILE A 68 13.20 -11.03 -2.81
N THR A 69 14.16 -10.11 -2.84
CA THR A 69 14.92 -9.71 -1.65
C THR A 69 14.06 -8.87 -0.70
N LEU A 70 14.56 -8.63 0.51
CA LEU A 70 13.94 -7.67 1.43
C LEU A 70 13.85 -6.27 0.80
N GLU A 71 14.89 -5.82 0.08
CA GLU A 71 14.91 -4.50 -0.57
C GLU A 71 13.82 -4.38 -1.66
N ASP A 72 13.59 -5.44 -2.43
CA ASP A 72 12.51 -5.49 -3.42
C ASP A 72 11.13 -5.38 -2.75
N LYS A 73 10.95 -6.03 -1.59
CA LYS A 73 9.71 -5.94 -0.80
C LYS A 73 9.49 -4.55 -0.22
N LEU A 74 10.56 -3.88 0.24
CA LEU A 74 10.47 -2.51 0.74
C LEU A 74 10.14 -1.54 -0.40
N THR A 75 10.72 -1.73 -1.58
CA THR A 75 10.34 -0.98 -2.79
C THR A 75 8.88 -1.20 -3.16
N ALA A 76 8.38 -2.43 -3.06
CA ALA A 76 6.97 -2.74 -3.28
C ALA A 76 6.06 -2.08 -2.23
N PHE A 77 6.48 -2.01 -0.97
CA PHE A 77 5.77 -1.25 0.06
C PHE A 77 5.73 0.25 -0.26
N ASP A 78 6.85 0.85 -0.67
CA ASP A 78 6.89 2.28 -1.04
C ASP A 78 5.94 2.58 -2.21
N ASN A 79 5.92 1.72 -3.23
CA ASN A 79 4.99 1.83 -4.35
C ASN A 79 3.53 1.69 -3.89
N PHE A 80 3.25 0.73 -3.01
CA PHE A 80 1.92 0.54 -2.45
C PHE A 80 1.46 1.75 -1.62
N GLU A 81 2.36 2.30 -0.79
CA GLU A 81 2.11 3.44 0.08
C GLU A 81 1.75 4.71 -0.72
N GLN A 82 2.50 5.00 -1.79
CA GLN A 82 2.22 6.12 -2.70
C GLN A 82 0.83 6.02 -3.34
N LEU A 83 0.41 4.80 -3.74
CA LEU A 83 -0.90 4.60 -4.35
C LEU A 83 -2.04 4.87 -3.35
N ILE A 84 -1.87 4.46 -2.10
CA ILE A 84 -2.91 4.57 -1.06
C ILE A 84 -2.92 5.93 -0.34
N GLU A 85 -2.00 6.85 -0.65
CA GLU A 85 -2.15 8.27 -0.32
C GLU A 85 -3.41 8.87 -0.98
N ASN A 86 -3.84 8.29 -2.11
CA ASN A 86 -5.13 8.59 -2.72
C ASN A 86 -6.25 7.83 -1.98
N LEU A 87 -7.25 8.58 -1.49
CA LEU A 87 -8.37 8.03 -0.72
C LEU A 87 -9.22 7.01 -1.50
N ASP A 88 -9.39 7.17 -2.81
CA ASP A 88 -10.13 6.21 -3.63
C ASP A 88 -9.37 4.88 -3.75
N ASN A 89 -8.04 4.94 -3.93
CA ASN A 89 -7.18 3.76 -3.90
C ASN A 89 -7.14 3.12 -2.52
N ALA A 90 -7.04 3.91 -1.44
CA ALA A 90 -7.14 3.38 -0.08
C ALA A 90 -8.47 2.63 0.15
N ASN A 91 -9.57 3.15 -0.39
CA ASN A 91 -10.87 2.49 -0.31
C ASN A 91 -10.93 1.18 -1.13
N ASN A 92 -10.06 1.02 -2.14
CA ASN A 92 -9.95 -0.21 -2.92
C ASN A 92 -9.32 -1.38 -2.13
N LEU A 93 -8.71 -1.15 -0.96
CA LEU A 93 -8.21 -2.26 -0.12
C LEU A 93 -9.30 -3.28 0.22
N THR A 94 -10.56 -2.85 0.33
CA THR A 94 -11.70 -3.74 0.61
C THR A 94 -12.07 -4.60 -0.61
N PRO A 95 -12.49 -4.03 -1.76
CA PRO A 95 -12.86 -4.85 -2.93
C PRO A 95 -11.69 -5.67 -3.49
N LEU A 96 -10.44 -5.24 -3.30
CA LEU A 96 -9.25 -6.00 -3.70
C LEU A 96 -8.81 -7.03 -2.64
N SER A 97 -9.50 -7.13 -1.50
CA SER A 97 -9.16 -8.05 -0.39
C SER A 97 -7.73 -7.86 0.15
N LEU A 98 -7.23 -6.62 0.19
CA LEU A 98 -5.86 -6.28 0.56
C LEU A 98 -5.68 -5.93 2.05
N TRP A 99 -6.75 -5.76 2.82
CA TRP A 99 -6.66 -5.52 4.26
C TRP A 99 -5.99 -6.67 5.02
N ALA A 100 -6.49 -7.90 4.84
CA ALA A 100 -5.93 -9.09 5.51
C ALA A 100 -4.44 -9.31 5.21
N PRO A 101 -3.96 -9.26 3.95
CA PRO A 101 -2.53 -9.42 3.66
C PRO A 101 -1.68 -8.26 4.20
N LEU A 102 -2.19 -7.03 4.19
CA LEU A 102 -1.47 -5.89 4.79
C LEU A 102 -1.34 -6.03 6.31
N LEU A 103 -2.41 -6.43 7.00
CA LEU A 103 -2.42 -6.59 8.46
C LEU A 103 -1.54 -7.76 8.91
N SER A 104 -1.48 -8.86 8.15
CA SER A 104 -0.61 -10.00 8.49
C SER A 104 0.87 -9.62 8.57
N CYS A 105 1.29 -8.60 7.80
CA CYS A 105 2.65 -8.09 7.79
C CYS A 105 3.07 -7.44 9.12
N LEU A 106 2.14 -7.04 9.99
CA LEU A 106 2.45 -6.56 11.35
C LEU A 106 3.09 -7.64 12.26
N THR A 107 2.92 -8.91 11.90
CA THR A 107 3.49 -10.06 12.64
C THR A 107 4.72 -10.65 11.95
N ASN A 108 5.19 -10.05 10.85
CA ASN A 108 6.35 -10.55 10.12
C ASN A 108 7.62 -10.57 11.00
N PRO A 109 8.53 -11.56 10.86
CA PRO A 109 9.79 -11.58 11.60
C PRO A 109 10.70 -10.38 11.30
N GLU A 110 10.66 -9.84 10.08
CA GLU A 110 11.48 -8.68 9.69
C GLU A 110 10.88 -7.38 10.21
N ALA A 111 11.66 -6.62 10.99
CA ALA A 111 11.22 -5.35 11.57
C ALA A 111 10.84 -4.32 10.50
N GLU A 112 11.61 -4.26 9.42
CA GLU A 112 11.36 -3.34 8.30
C GLU A 112 10.00 -3.61 7.62
N ILE A 113 9.59 -4.87 7.51
CA ILE A 113 8.25 -5.23 6.99
C ILE A 113 7.15 -4.76 7.94
N ARG A 114 7.31 -4.97 9.25
CA ARG A 114 6.34 -4.47 10.25
C ARG A 114 6.22 -2.95 10.21
N LYS A 115 7.34 -2.25 10.09
CA LYS A 115 7.41 -0.78 9.96
C LYS A 115 6.61 -0.29 8.76
N MET A 116 6.85 -0.88 7.59
CA MET A 116 6.17 -0.47 6.35
C MET A 116 4.69 -0.81 6.38
N ALA A 117 4.32 -1.98 6.91
CA ALA A 117 2.90 -2.34 7.08
C ALA A 117 2.17 -1.33 7.97
N ALA A 118 2.73 -0.98 9.12
CA ALA A 118 2.16 0.04 10.01
C ALA A 118 2.06 1.41 9.33
N TRP A 119 3.07 1.79 8.52
CA TRP A 119 3.00 3.03 7.74
C TRP A 119 1.83 2.99 6.75
N CYS A 120 1.76 1.98 5.88
CA CYS A 120 0.70 1.87 4.88
C CYS A 120 -0.70 1.86 5.51
N ILE A 121 -0.88 1.15 6.64
CA ILE A 121 -2.16 1.17 7.39
C ILE A 121 -2.47 2.60 7.86
N GLY A 122 -1.49 3.28 8.45
CA GLY A 122 -1.65 4.65 8.91
C GLY A 122 -1.99 5.64 7.80
N THR A 123 -1.42 5.46 6.60
CA THR A 123 -1.74 6.26 5.40
C THR A 123 -3.16 5.97 4.92
N ALA A 124 -3.53 4.69 4.79
CA ALA A 124 -4.87 4.30 4.30
C ALA A 124 -6.03 4.83 5.16
N VAL A 125 -5.84 4.92 6.48
CA VAL A 125 -6.88 5.34 7.44
C VAL A 125 -6.87 6.83 7.76
N GLN A 126 -5.80 7.56 7.42
CA GLN A 126 -5.67 8.97 7.78
C GLN A 126 -6.78 9.79 7.14
N ASN A 127 -7.60 10.44 7.97
CA ASN A 127 -8.76 11.24 7.54
C ASN A 127 -9.71 10.46 6.60
N ASN A 128 -9.79 9.14 6.74
CA ASN A 128 -10.59 8.26 5.89
C ASN A 128 -11.50 7.35 6.73
N ALA A 129 -12.72 7.83 7.01
CA ALA A 129 -13.69 7.10 7.85
C ALA A 129 -14.01 5.69 7.33
N LYS A 130 -14.02 5.47 6.00
CA LYS A 130 -14.28 4.14 5.43
C LYS A 130 -13.15 3.16 5.76
N SER A 131 -11.90 3.58 5.59
CA SER A 131 -10.75 2.76 5.95
C SER A 131 -10.60 2.60 7.47
N GLN A 132 -10.91 3.63 8.25
CA GLN A 132 -10.94 3.54 9.72
C GLN A 132 -11.96 2.49 10.20
N GLU A 133 -13.16 2.47 9.62
CA GLU A 133 -14.18 1.45 9.88
C GLU A 133 -13.67 0.05 9.56
N LYS A 134 -13.01 -0.14 8.42
CA LYS A 134 -12.44 -1.44 8.03
C LYS A 134 -11.32 -1.91 8.97
N LEU A 135 -10.51 -0.99 9.49
CA LEU A 135 -9.50 -1.32 10.49
C LEU A 135 -10.14 -1.75 11.84
N VAL A 136 -11.28 -1.17 12.21
CA VAL A 136 -12.05 -1.60 13.40
C VAL A 136 -12.68 -2.98 13.17
N GLU A 137 -13.29 -3.20 12.01
CA GLU A 137 -13.88 -4.50 11.63
C GLU A 137 -12.85 -5.65 11.61
N ALA A 138 -11.57 -5.35 11.38
CA ALA A 138 -10.49 -6.32 11.41
C ALA A 138 -10.22 -6.91 12.81
N GLY A 139 -10.83 -6.37 13.87
CA GLY A 139 -10.78 -6.93 15.23
C GLY A 139 -9.35 -7.05 15.74
N GLU A 140 -8.98 -8.23 16.25
CA GLU A 140 -7.67 -8.50 16.87
C GLU A 140 -6.46 -8.23 15.96
N ALA A 141 -6.64 -8.32 14.64
CA ALA A 141 -5.58 -8.06 13.66
C ALA A 141 -5.41 -6.57 13.34
N GLY A 142 -6.36 -5.70 13.74
CA GLY A 142 -6.36 -4.27 13.47
C GLY A 142 -5.71 -3.45 14.58
N ILE A 143 -6.51 -2.61 15.24
CA ILE A 143 -6.05 -1.70 16.31
C ILE A 143 -5.33 -2.44 17.45
N PRO A 144 -5.84 -3.58 17.99
CA PRO A 144 -5.14 -4.31 19.03
C PRO A 144 -3.73 -4.77 18.61
N GLU A 145 -3.54 -5.23 17.38
CA GLU A 145 -2.23 -5.64 16.88
C GLU A 145 -1.27 -4.45 16.75
N LEU A 146 -1.75 -3.30 16.29
CA LEU A 146 -0.95 -2.06 16.29
C LEU A 146 -0.52 -1.65 17.71
N VAL A 147 -1.39 -1.84 18.72
CA VAL A 147 -1.02 -1.63 20.13
C VAL A 147 0.05 -2.62 20.58
N ARG A 148 -0.05 -3.89 20.19
CA ARG A 148 0.99 -4.91 20.48
C ARG A 148 2.31 -4.52 19.85
N VAL A 149 2.33 -4.14 18.57
CA VAL A 149 3.54 -3.69 17.87
C VAL A 149 4.13 -2.45 18.55
N ALA A 150 3.31 -1.47 18.93
CA ALA A 150 3.78 -0.26 19.60
C ALA A 150 4.40 -0.54 20.99
N ARG A 151 3.98 -1.61 21.67
CA ARG A 151 4.41 -1.96 23.04
C ARG A 151 5.34 -3.18 23.13
N ARG A 152 5.66 -3.82 22.02
CA ARG A 152 6.45 -5.05 22.00
C ARG A 152 7.85 -4.79 22.56
N GLU A 153 8.26 -5.62 23.50
CA GLU A 153 9.60 -5.60 24.08
C GLU A 153 10.65 -5.97 23.02
N GLY A 154 11.77 -5.25 22.98
CA GLY A 154 12.83 -5.46 21.99
C GLY A 154 12.48 -5.05 20.55
N GLU A 155 11.31 -4.46 20.32
CA GLU A 155 10.92 -3.92 19.01
C GLU A 155 11.77 -2.70 18.62
N GLU A 156 11.91 -2.41 17.33
CA GLU A 156 12.66 -1.23 16.90
C GLU A 156 11.87 0.08 17.14
N GLU A 157 12.58 1.16 17.48
CA GLU A 157 11.94 2.46 17.68
C GLU A 157 11.23 2.97 16.42
N SER A 158 11.82 2.72 15.26
CA SER A 158 11.26 3.06 13.94
C SER A 158 9.89 2.41 13.71
N VAL A 159 9.76 1.12 14.03
CA VAL A 159 8.53 0.32 13.93
C VAL A 159 7.47 0.89 14.89
N ARG A 160 7.83 1.10 16.16
CA ARG A 160 6.89 1.63 17.17
C ARG A 160 6.38 3.01 16.82
N ARG A 161 7.22 3.89 16.26
CA ARG A 161 6.81 5.21 15.77
C ARG A 161 5.77 5.09 14.66
N LYS A 162 5.93 4.17 13.70
CA LYS A 162 4.94 3.95 12.63
C LYS A 162 3.66 3.30 13.13
N ALA A 163 3.73 2.40 14.11
CA ALA A 163 2.54 1.88 14.78
C ALA A 163 1.76 2.99 15.52
N CYS A 164 2.45 3.86 16.26
CA CYS A 164 1.81 5.02 16.92
C CYS A 164 1.21 6.01 15.91
N TYR A 165 1.88 6.23 14.77
CA TYR A 165 1.34 7.01 13.66
C TYR A 165 0.02 6.41 13.14
N ALA A 166 -0.01 5.10 12.89
CA ALA A 166 -1.22 4.41 12.44
C ALA A 166 -2.36 4.51 13.46
N LEU A 167 -2.07 4.32 14.75
CA LEU A 167 -3.05 4.47 15.83
C LEU A 167 -3.60 5.90 15.89
N SER A 168 -2.74 6.92 15.78
CA SER A 168 -3.17 8.32 15.74
C SER A 168 -4.08 8.58 14.52
N SER A 169 -3.67 8.15 13.33
CA SER A 169 -4.48 8.29 12.10
C SER A 169 -5.81 7.57 12.20
N ALA A 170 -5.85 6.40 12.85
CA ALA A 170 -7.06 5.61 13.02
C ALA A 170 -8.08 6.25 13.98
N CYS A 171 -7.61 6.89 15.04
CA CYS A 171 -8.47 7.32 16.15
C CYS A 171 -8.91 8.78 16.08
N ARG A 172 -8.12 9.67 15.45
CA ARG A 172 -8.47 11.10 15.37
C ARG A 172 -9.79 11.28 14.62
N ASN A 173 -10.72 12.00 15.26
CA ASN A 173 -12.06 12.28 14.76
C ASN A 173 -12.90 11.02 14.45
N PHE A 174 -12.53 9.85 15.00
CA PHE A 174 -13.23 8.60 14.76
C PHE A 174 -13.38 7.77 16.05
N GLN A 175 -14.50 8.00 16.75
CA GLN A 175 -14.78 7.40 18.06
C GLN A 175 -14.76 5.85 18.08
N PRO A 176 -15.25 5.12 17.07
CA PRO A 176 -15.20 3.65 17.10
C PRO A 176 -13.78 3.11 17.24
N ALA A 177 -12.80 3.71 16.57
CA ALA A 177 -11.40 3.31 16.73
C ALA A 177 -10.84 3.72 18.09
N MET A 178 -11.19 4.91 18.60
CA MET A 178 -10.75 5.37 19.92
C MET A 178 -11.26 4.46 21.05
N ASP A 179 -12.52 4.03 20.97
CA ASP A 179 -13.11 3.08 21.93
C ASP A 179 -12.36 1.74 21.93
N VAL A 180 -12.00 1.22 20.75
CA VAL A 180 -11.19 -0.01 20.65
C VAL A 180 -9.77 0.19 21.18
N LEU A 181 -9.13 1.33 20.89
CA LEU A 181 -7.79 1.66 21.38
C LEU A 181 -7.74 1.74 22.90
N THR A 182 -8.62 2.56 23.50
CA THR A 182 -8.71 2.72 24.95
C THR A 182 -9.05 1.41 25.66
N GLY A 183 -9.98 0.63 25.09
CA GLY A 183 -10.31 -0.71 25.56
C GLY A 183 -9.11 -1.66 25.54
N SER A 184 -8.37 -1.71 24.42
CA SER A 184 -7.15 -2.54 24.25
C SER A 184 -6.04 -2.15 25.22
N MET A 185 -6.02 -0.89 25.66
CA MET A 185 -5.04 -0.37 26.61
C MET A 185 -5.49 -0.47 28.08
N GLY A 186 -6.74 -0.84 28.36
CA GLY A 186 -7.33 -0.81 29.69
C GLY A 186 -7.43 0.61 30.27
N LYS A 187 -7.62 1.62 29.41
CA LYS A 187 -7.72 3.04 29.79
C LYS A 187 -9.17 3.51 29.77
N GLU A 188 -9.42 4.64 30.44
CA GLU A 188 -10.70 5.34 30.33
C GLU A 188 -10.96 5.81 28.90
N LYS A 189 -12.25 5.99 28.57
CA LYS A 189 -12.66 6.48 27.26
C LYS A 189 -12.15 7.90 27.04
N VAL A 190 -11.70 8.16 25.82
CA VAL A 190 -11.22 9.45 25.34
C VAL A 190 -12.14 9.91 24.22
N ASP A 191 -12.47 11.19 24.17
CA ASP A 191 -13.20 11.76 23.03
C ASP A 191 -12.25 11.87 21.83
N ALA A 192 -12.59 11.19 20.74
CA ALA A 192 -11.79 11.22 19.52
C ALA A 192 -11.70 12.60 18.86
N GLY A 193 -12.61 13.53 19.20
CA GLY A 193 -12.60 14.93 18.78
C GLY A 193 -11.73 15.84 19.65
N ASP A 194 -11.35 15.41 20.86
CA ASP A 194 -10.44 16.15 21.72
C ASP A 194 -8.99 15.82 21.34
N MET A 195 -8.39 16.70 20.52
CA MET A 195 -7.04 16.48 20.02
C MET A 195 -5.98 16.49 21.12
N ASP A 196 -6.19 17.24 22.21
CA ASP A 196 -5.23 17.32 23.31
C ASP A 196 -5.21 15.99 24.08
N GLU A 197 -6.38 15.41 24.36
CA GLU A 197 -6.46 14.08 24.99
C GLU A 197 -5.90 12.97 24.09
N VAL A 198 -6.19 13.02 22.80
CA VAL A 198 -5.64 12.09 21.80
C VAL A 198 -4.11 12.18 21.80
N ASP A 199 -3.55 13.39 21.80
CA ASP A 199 -2.10 13.61 21.81
C ASP A 199 -1.43 13.09 23.08
N VAL A 200 -2.07 13.27 24.25
CA VAL A 200 -1.59 12.69 25.51
C VAL A 200 -1.60 11.16 25.45
N LEU A 201 -2.68 10.56 24.93
CA LEU A 201 -2.81 9.10 24.83
C LEU A 201 -1.75 8.49 23.91
N ILE A 202 -1.59 9.03 22.70
CA ILE A 202 -0.62 8.55 21.71
C ILE A 202 0.82 8.88 22.13
N GLY A 203 1.04 10.05 22.73
CA GLY A 203 2.32 10.44 23.30
C GLY A 203 2.78 9.47 24.39
N GLY A 204 1.86 9.08 25.28
CA GLY A 204 2.13 8.07 26.31
C GLY A 204 2.50 6.69 25.74
N LEU A 205 1.92 6.28 24.62
CA LEU A 205 2.34 5.06 23.90
C LEU A 205 3.77 5.16 23.38
N ARG A 206 4.15 6.32 22.84
CA ARG A 206 5.49 6.55 22.32
C ARG A 206 6.56 6.62 23.42
N ASP A 207 6.22 7.19 24.58
CA ASP A 207 7.19 7.43 25.65
C ASP A 207 7.28 6.28 26.66
N GLY A 208 6.20 5.52 26.90
CA GLY A 208 6.23 4.32 27.74
C GLY A 208 7.24 3.26 27.27
N VAL A 209 7.54 3.27 25.98
CA VAL A 209 8.58 2.47 25.34
C VAL A 209 9.99 2.83 25.84
N LYS A 210 10.30 4.13 25.98
CA LYS A 210 11.64 4.61 26.37
C LYS A 210 11.99 4.27 27.82
N SER A 211 10.98 4.08 28.66
CA SER A 211 11.14 3.73 30.07
C SER A 211 11.48 2.24 30.26
N ASN A 212 10.99 1.35 29.38
CA ASN A 212 11.30 -0.08 29.43
C ASN A 212 12.68 -0.44 28.86
N GLU A 213 13.28 0.39 28.00
CA GLU A 213 14.65 0.16 27.47
C GLU A 213 15.77 0.47 28.48
N LYS A 214 15.44 1.09 29.62
CA LYS A 214 16.42 1.50 30.65
C LYS A 214 16.38 0.65 31.93
N ALA A 215 15.49 -0.34 32.01
CA ALA A 215 15.35 -1.26 33.13
C ALA A 215 16.00 -2.61 32.80
#